data_AF-A0A1F9CE12-F1
#
_entry.id   AF-A0A1F9CE12-F1
#
_cell.length_a   1.000
_cell.length_b   1.000
_cell.length_c   1.000
_cell.angle_alpha   90.00
_cell.angle_beta   90.00
_cell.angle_gamma   90.00
#
_symmetry.space_group_name_H-M   'P 1'
#
loop_
_entity.id
_entity.type
_entity.pdbx_description
1 polymer ?
#
loop_
_entity_poly.entity_id
_entity_poly.type
_entity_poly.pdbx_seq_one_letter_code
_entity_poly.pdbx_strand_id
1 'polypeptide(L)' 'MLALSRAGAEILPACPGFYHRPASVEDLVDFVVSRILSRVGVGSALYPRWGEAAGKEEERKIRRAEPMSRLRRNR' A
#
# COMPACT_ATOMS: atom_id res chain seq x y z
N MET A 1 -2.47 -9.75 -23.98
CA MET A 1 -3.29 -9.42 -22.79
C MET A 1 -4.80 -9.57 -23.06
N LEU A 2 -5.36 -9.07 -24.17
CA LEU A 2 -6.81 -9.15 -24.46
C LEU A 2 -7.37 -10.59 -24.48
N ALA A 3 -6.68 -11.54 -25.13
CA ALA A 3 -7.12 -12.94 -25.16
C ALA A 3 -7.20 -13.56 -23.75
N LEU A 4 -6.20 -13.29 -22.91
CA LEU A 4 -6.16 -13.76 -21.51
C LEU A 4 -7.29 -13.13 -20.68
N SER A 5 -7.53 -11.83 -20.84
CA SER A 5 -8.63 -11.14 -20.16
C SER A 5 -9.99 -11.73 -20.52
N ARG A 6 -10.21 -12.07 -21.80
CA ARG A 6 -11.42 -12.77 -22.27
C ARG A 6 -11.54 -14.20 -21.73
N ALA A 7 -10.42 -14.85 -21.44
CA ALA A 7 -10.36 -16.17 -20.82
C ALA A 7 -10.50 -16.15 -19.28
N GLY A 8 -10.80 -14.98 -18.69
CA GLY A 8 -10.99 -14.83 -17.24
C GLY A 8 -9.71 -14.58 -16.44
N ALA A 9 -8.56 -14.46 -17.10
CA ALA A 9 -7.34 -14.04 -16.42
C ALA A 9 -7.44 -12.58 -15.99
N GLU A 10 -6.85 -12.28 -14.84
CA GLU A 10 -6.80 -10.93 -14.35
C GLU A 10 -5.57 -10.18 -14.81
N ILE A 11 -5.79 -9.03 -15.43
CA ILE A 11 -4.73 -8.19 -15.95
C ILE A 11 -4.58 -6.99 -15.02
N LEU A 12 -3.57 -7.03 -14.16
CA LEU A 12 -3.21 -5.94 -13.26
C LEU A 12 -1.83 -5.41 -13.65
N PRO A 13 -1.75 -4.32 -14.42
CA PRO A 13 -0.47 -3.73 -14.76
C PRO A 13 0.16 -3.06 -13.53
N ALA A 14 1.49 -3.02 -13.47
CA ALA A 14 2.24 -2.31 -12.43
C ALA A 14 2.21 -0.78 -12.67
N CYS A 15 1.01 -0.20 -12.71
CA CYS A 15 0.76 1.22 -12.92
C CYS A 15 0.22 1.83 -11.61
N PRO A 16 1.08 2.23 -10.67
CA PRO A 16 0.65 2.79 -9.39
C PRO A 16 -0.01 4.16 -9.56
N GLY A 17 -1.08 4.41 -8.79
CA GLY A 17 -1.77 5.69 -8.76
C GLY A 17 -1.14 6.66 -7.76
N PHE A 18 -1.11 7.96 -8.07
CA PHE A 18 -0.44 8.98 -7.24
C PHE A 18 -1.37 9.75 -6.28
N TYR A 19 -2.65 9.38 -6.21
CA TYR A 19 -3.65 10.09 -5.41
C TYR A 19 -3.39 10.07 -3.89
N HIS A 20 -2.58 9.12 -3.41
CA HIS A 20 -2.16 9.02 -2.02
C HIS A 20 -0.84 9.76 -1.74
N ARG A 21 -0.31 10.52 -2.72
CA ARG A 21 0.92 11.31 -2.60
C ARG A 21 2.10 10.48 -2.02
N PRO A 22 2.53 9.40 -2.71
CA PRO A 22 3.64 8.56 -2.27
C PRO A 22 4.91 9.38 -2.07
N ALA A 23 5.65 9.10 -1.00
CA ALA A 23 6.90 9.79 -0.67
C ALA A 23 8.13 8.96 -1.04
N SER A 24 7.96 7.66 -1.29
CA SER A 24 9.06 6.76 -1.68
C SER A 24 8.63 5.72 -2.72
N VAL A 25 9.61 5.00 -3.27
CA VAL A 25 9.38 3.90 -4.21
C VAL A 25 8.65 2.76 -3.50
N GLU A 26 8.92 2.52 -2.22
CA GLU A 26 8.24 1.52 -1.42
C GLU A 26 6.73 1.80 -1.33
N ASP A 27 6.31 3.06 -1.28
CA ASP A 27 4.88 3.40 -1.29
C ASP A 27 4.21 3.03 -2.63
N LEU A 28 4.92 3.20 -3.75
CA LEU A 28 4.44 2.76 -5.07
C LEU A 28 4.36 1.23 -5.16
N VAL A 29 5.30 0.52 -4.56
CA VAL A 29 5.28 -0.95 -4.47
C VAL A 29 4.13 -1.41 -3.58
N ASP A 30 3.98 -0.83 -2.39
CA ASP A 30 2.90 -1.10 -1.45
C ASP A 30 1.52 -0.89 -2.12
N PHE A 31 1.41 0.11 -3.00
CA PHE A 31 0.20 0.35 -3.79
C PHE A 31 -0.14 -0.85 -4.69
N VAL A 32 0.80 -1.30 -5.52
CA VAL A 32 0.56 -2.42 -6.44
C VAL A 32 0.28 -3.70 -5.66
N VAL A 33 1.04 -3.95 -4.59
CA VAL A 33 0.85 -5.11 -3.70
C VAL A 33 -0.54 -5.09 -3.05
N SER A 34 -0.98 -3.96 -2.51
CA SER A 34 -2.32 -3.85 -1.89
C SER A 34 -3.45 -4.20 -2.87
N ARG A 35 -3.31 -3.83 -4.15
CA ARG A 35 -4.29 -4.15 -5.20
C ARG A 35 -4.30 -5.63 -5.55
N ILE A 36 -3.13 -6.28 -5.59
CA ILE A 36 -3.01 -7.74 -5.77
C ILE A 36 -3.67 -8.47 -4.59
N LEU A 37 -3.33 -8.09 -3.36
CA LEU A 37 -3.87 -8.71 -2.14
C LEU A 37 -5.39 -8.58 -2.06
N SER A 38 -5.91 -7.38 -2.35
CA SER A 38 -7.35 -7.10 -2.38
C SER A 38 -8.12 -8.04 -3.30
N ARG A 39 -7.45 -8.53 -4.35
CA ARG A 39 -8.07 -9.35 -5.37
C ARG A 39 -8.00 -10.85 -5.08
N VAL A 40 -6.98 -11.29 -4.37
CA VAL A 40 -6.88 -12.66 -3.83
C VAL A 40 -7.77 -12.82 -2.57
N GLY A 41 -8.45 -11.75 -2.14
CA GLY A 41 -9.33 -11.77 -0.96
C GLY A 41 -8.57 -11.66 0.37
N VAL A 42 -7.29 -11.28 0.32
CA VAL A 42 -6.46 -11.04 1.50
C VAL A 42 -6.61 -9.57 1.87
N GLY A 43 -7.19 -9.29 3.04
CA GLY A 43 -7.32 -7.93 3.53
C GLY A 43 -5.94 -7.28 3.73
N SER A 44 -5.59 -6.31 2.90
CA SER A 44 -4.36 -5.53 3.06
C SER A 44 -4.62 -4.31 3.94
N ALA A 45 -3.99 -4.24 5.11
CA ALA A 45 -4.01 -3.03 5.95
C ALA A 45 -3.05 -1.92 5.44
N LEU A 46 -2.56 -2.03 4.20
CA LEU A 46 -1.55 -1.14 3.62
C LEU A 46 -2.13 0.20 3.15
N TYR A 47 -3.32 0.17 2.54
CA TYR A 47 -4.05 1.35 2.09
C TYR A 47 -5.54 1.21 2.40
N PRO A 48 -6.22 2.31 2.79
CA PRO A 48 -7.67 2.31 2.88
C PRO A 48 -8.28 2.10 1.49
N ARG A 49 -9.47 1.49 1.43
CA ARG A 49 -10.18 1.44 0.15
C ARG A 49 -10.62 2.84 -0.22
N TRP A 50 -10.68 3.09 -1.52
CA TRP A 50 -11.15 4.38 -2.02
C TRP A 50 -12.54 4.72 -1.47
N GLY A 51 -12.69 5.89 -0.84
CA GLY A 51 -13.93 6.34 -0.22
C GLY A 51 -14.10 5.94 1.25
N GLU A 52 -13.21 5.13 1.82
CA GLU A 52 -13.17 4.86 3.26
C GLU A 52 -12.37 5.98 3.97
N ALA A 53 -12.79 6.34 5.19
CA ALA A 53 -12.10 7.34 5.98
C ALA A 53 -10.64 6.91 6.24
N ALA A 54 -9.68 7.79 5.93
CA ALA A 54 -8.24 7.55 6.02
C ALA A 54 -7.69 7.51 7.46
N GLY A 55 -8.42 6.89 8.40
CA GLY A 55 -8.08 6.91 9.83
C GLY A 55 -6.77 6.20 10.21
N LYS A 56 -6.16 5.43 9.30
CA LYS A 56 -4.95 4.61 9.58
C LYS A 56 -3.67 5.09 8.89
N GLU A 57 -3.75 6.07 7.99
CA GLU A 57 -2.61 6.52 7.19
C GLU A 57 -1.63 7.37 8.02
N GLU A 58 -2.18 8.24 8.87
CA GLU A 58 -1.42 9.08 9.81
C GLU A 58 -0.63 8.23 10.82
N GLU A 59 -1.27 7.18 11.35
CA GLU A 59 -0.68 6.31 12.37
C GLU A 59 0.49 5.48 11.84
N ARG A 60 0.45 5.07 10.56
CA ARG A 60 1.55 4.36 9.89
C ARG A 60 2.72 5.29 9.58
N LYS A 61 2.47 6.54 9.17
CA LYS A 61 3.53 7.56 8.97
C LYS A 61 4.23 7.87 10.30
N ILE A 62 3.47 8.01 11.39
CA ILE A 62 4.03 8.23 12.74
C ILE A 62 4.92 7.04 13.17
N ARG A 63 4.48 5.80 12.94
CA ARG A 63 5.28 4.59 13.26
C ARG A 63 6.54 4.43 12.39
N ARG A 64 6.47 4.76 11.09
CA ARG A 64 7.64 4.73 10.18
C ARG A 64 8.63 5.88 10.47
N ALA A 65 8.13 7.00 11.00
CA ALA A 65 8.91 8.19 11.37
C ALA A 65 9.57 8.10 12.76
N GLU A 66 9.31 7.06 13.56
CA GLU A 66 10.07 6.74 14.76
C GLU A 66 11.14 5.65 14.52
N PRO A 67 12.25 5.90 13.77
CA PRO A 67 13.36 4.97 13.76
C PRO A 67 14.24 5.21 15.00
N MET A 68 14.33 4.19 15.87
CA MET A 68 15.53 3.85 16.68
C MET A 68 16.16 4.90 17.63
N SER A 69 15.56 6.08 17.85
CA SER A 69 16.15 7.11 18.73
C SER A 69 15.97 6.86 20.24
N ARG A 70 15.25 5.81 20.64
CA ARG A 70 14.99 5.49 22.06
C ARG A 70 15.95 4.48 22.71
N LEU A 71 16.99 3.97 22.02
CA LEU A 71 17.96 3.05 22.63
C LEU A 71 19.17 3.74 23.32
N ARG A 72 19.18 5.08 23.46
CA ARG A 72 20.23 5.77 24.23
C ARG A 72 19.67 6.82 25.18
N ARG A 73 19.07 6.36 26.27
CA ARG A 73 19.04 7.13 27.53
C ARG A 73 18.85 6.19 28.72
N ASN A 74 19.92 5.50 29.09
CA ASN A 74 20.17 5.11 30.47
C ASN A 74 21.67 5.32 30.72
N ARG A 75 21.98 6.54 31.15
CA ARG A 75 23.08 6.84 32.06
C ARG A 75 22.55 7.83 33.07
#